data_AF-A0A2V9D9Q9-F1
#
_entry.id   AF-A0A2V9D9Q9-F1
#
_cell.length_a   1.000
_cell.length_b   1.000
_cell.length_c   1.000
_cell.angle_alpha   90.00
_cell.angle_beta   90.00
_cell.angle_gamma   90.00
#
_symmetry.space_group_name_H-M   'P 1'
#
loop_
_entity.id
_entity.type
_entity.pdbx_description
1 polymer ?
#
loop_
_entity_poly.entity_id
_entity_poly.type
_entity_poly.pdbx_seq_one_letter_code
_entity_poly.pdbx_strand_id
1 'polypeptide(L)'
;MKPACKWVSVAFIAAALVISAAAATWAAPQEQQQKPNYTLAEYNAYQDAHNEKDPQAKVKKLDDFVMKFPGSALTMYIYGDYYITYYSLKNYPQTIEYVDKLLALPMVDLGTRLQSLGYRAQAMLYGSGMKELQTPEAYTKAKDAAAQGLQTLNQWQKPQNMSDDQFATNKKGLGVLFNSVAGIAESGLKDYKSAADSYKAVLALDPSDAVTHFRLGVAYLQEMPPDAPNGFWELSRSIALKGPGEAQVRTYLRNQLLHYQQPSCDKLADDEMNQMITLAGTSADRPASMTIPSAEDLQKSRDDTANFLPWLQGGGEHGRIMWLATCGLEYPDVGVKILDIMPADNDNFTLKVYRPAAADPDAAAKEMDAATMPNMEVHIVGQADVKRLMKDDAVRFTGTLKDYQQSPFLLTWDNAKVNPEDLQPAPTGGKRPARPAAPKRPGA
;
A
#
# COMPACT_ATOMS: atom_id res chain seq x y z
N MET A 1 -5.89 -13.60 13.29
CA MET A 1 -4.71 -13.22 14.11
C MET A 1 -4.41 -11.76 13.85
N LYS A 2 -4.42 -10.89 14.87
CA LYS A 2 -4.13 -9.44 14.68
C LYS A 2 -2.65 -9.28 14.30
N PRO A 3 -2.28 -8.83 13.09
CA PRO A 3 -0.91 -8.43 12.86
C PRO A 3 -0.79 -7.02 13.46
N ALA A 4 -0.41 -6.94 14.73
CA ALA A 4 0.16 -5.72 15.27
C ALA A 4 1.51 -5.52 14.57
N CYS A 5 1.46 -4.98 13.36
CA CYS A 5 2.65 -4.63 12.59
C CYS A 5 3.29 -3.44 13.29
N LYS A 6 4.17 -3.73 14.26
CA LYS A 6 5.10 -2.78 14.85
C LYS A 6 6.11 -2.42 13.76
N TRP A 7 5.70 -1.52 12.85
CA TRP A 7 6.63 -0.88 11.96
C TRP A 7 7.55 0.00 12.80
N VAL A 8 8.77 -0.51 13.00
CA VAL A 8 9.89 0.28 13.49
C VAL A 8 9.96 1.53 12.62
N SER A 9 9.89 2.68 13.26
CA SER A 9 9.97 4.01 12.66
C SER A 9 11.23 4.13 11.82
N VAL A 10 11.13 3.82 10.52
CA VAL A 10 12.15 4.23 9.55
C VAL A 10 11.88 5.70 9.28
N ALA A 11 12.46 6.53 10.14
CA ALA A 11 12.50 7.96 9.96
C ALA A 11 13.47 8.32 8.82
N PHE A 12 13.16 9.41 8.10
CA PHE A 12 13.97 10.12 7.09
C PHE A 12 14.04 9.41 5.71
N ILE A 13 13.74 10.05 4.57
CA ILE A 13 14.04 11.42 4.10
C ILE A 13 12.76 12.00 3.46
N ALA A 14 11.99 12.81 4.20
CA ALA A 14 11.25 13.89 3.55
C ALA A 14 12.26 15.03 3.43
N ALA A 15 12.35 15.64 2.24
CA ALA A 15 13.33 16.66 1.90
C ALA A 15 13.61 17.57 3.08
N ALA A 16 14.90 17.72 3.42
CA ALA A 16 15.38 18.64 4.44
C ALA A 16 15.11 20.09 3.99
N LEU A 17 13.84 20.50 4.00
CA LEU A 17 13.44 21.88 4.16
C LEU A 17 13.63 22.19 5.64
N VAL A 18 14.91 22.29 6.02
CA VAL A 18 15.29 23.26 7.03
C VAL A 18 14.63 24.55 6.57
N ILE A 19 13.81 25.15 7.42
CA ILE A 19 13.38 26.54 7.23
C ILE A 19 14.67 27.37 7.31
N SER A 20 15.43 27.40 6.22
CA SER A 20 16.68 28.15 6.07
C SER A 20 16.46 29.43 5.27
N ALA A 21 15.25 29.65 4.76
CA ALA A 21 14.87 30.86 4.03
C ALA A 21 14.16 31.89 4.93
N ALA A 22 14.78 32.14 6.08
CA ALA A 22 14.83 33.42 6.80
C ALA A 22 15.45 33.10 8.14
N ALA A 23 16.76 33.33 8.28
CA ALA A 23 17.23 33.83 9.57
C ALA A 23 16.55 35.19 9.80
N ALA A 24 15.25 35.19 10.09
CA ALA A 24 14.71 36.20 10.97
C ALA A 24 15.54 36.00 12.24
N THR A 25 16.47 36.92 12.47
CA THR A 25 17.25 36.94 13.69
C THR A 25 16.26 36.90 14.84
N TRP A 26 16.18 35.76 15.53
CA TRP A 26 15.40 35.55 16.76
C TRP A 26 16.06 36.34 17.88
N ALA A 27 16.15 37.65 17.70
CA ALA A 27 16.74 38.59 18.63
C ALA A 27 15.67 39.59 19.02
N ALA A 28 15.56 39.90 20.31
CA ALA A 28 14.78 41.03 20.76
C ALA A 28 15.26 42.29 20.00
N PRO A 29 14.36 43.10 19.41
CA PRO A 29 14.76 44.30 18.69
C PRO A 29 15.54 45.26 19.63
N GLN A 30 16.64 45.82 19.13
CA GLN A 30 17.27 46.97 19.77
C GLN A 30 16.40 48.21 19.51
N GLU A 31 15.36 48.41 20.32
CA GLU A 31 14.48 49.56 20.12
C GLU A 31 15.18 50.89 20.42
N GLN A 32 14.94 51.87 19.54
CA GLN A 32 15.48 53.22 19.63
C GLN A 32 14.43 54.30 19.94
N GLN A 33 13.18 53.96 20.29
CA GLN A 33 12.15 55.01 20.46
C GLN A 33 10.96 54.79 21.42
N GLN A 34 10.80 53.64 22.07
CA GLN A 34 9.92 53.48 23.24
C GLN A 34 10.71 52.92 24.42
N LYS A 35 10.33 53.28 25.66
CA LYS A 35 10.96 52.68 26.85
C LYS A 35 10.64 51.19 26.85
N PRO A 36 11.64 50.30 26.73
CA PRO A 36 11.40 48.87 26.73
C PRO A 36 10.72 48.45 28.03
N ASN A 37 9.74 47.53 27.94
CA ASN A 37 9.02 47.00 29.11
C ASN A 37 9.83 45.91 29.85
N TYR A 38 11.14 46.08 29.91
CA TYR A 38 12.09 45.18 30.58
C TYR A 38 13.26 45.99 31.15
N THR A 39 13.85 45.50 32.22
CA THR A 39 15.01 46.10 32.88
C THR A 39 16.31 45.76 32.14
N LEU A 40 17.37 46.52 32.42
CA LEU A 40 18.71 46.22 31.91
C LEU A 40 19.23 44.86 32.39
N ALA A 41 18.86 44.45 33.62
CA ALA A 41 19.24 43.15 34.16
C ALA A 41 18.60 41.99 33.37
N GLU A 42 17.32 42.12 33.02
CA GLU A 42 16.63 41.18 32.14
C GLU A 42 17.29 41.15 30.76
N TYR A 43 17.50 42.31 30.13
CA TYR A 43 18.12 42.37 28.81
C TYR A 43 19.52 41.72 28.79
N ASN A 44 20.36 42.00 29.79
CA ASN A 44 21.69 41.41 29.88
C ASN A 44 21.64 39.89 30.08
N ALA A 45 20.73 39.40 30.93
CA ALA A 45 20.54 37.96 31.14
C ALA A 45 20.03 37.26 29.87
N TYR A 46 19.10 37.89 29.15
CA TYR A 46 18.64 37.40 27.85
C TYR A 46 19.79 37.34 26.85
N GLN A 47 20.58 38.41 26.70
CA GLN A 47 21.71 38.43 25.77
C GLN A 47 22.77 37.38 26.12
N ASP A 48 23.05 37.14 27.41
CA ASP A 48 23.98 36.11 27.85
C ASP A 48 23.47 34.69 27.52
N ALA A 49 22.17 34.44 27.68
CA ALA A 49 21.54 33.17 27.31
C ALA A 49 21.45 33.00 25.79
N HIS A 50 21.00 34.01 25.07
CA HIS A 50 20.78 33.99 23.63
C HIS A 50 22.08 33.70 22.87
N ASN A 51 23.17 34.36 23.28
CA ASN A 51 24.48 34.24 22.63
C ASN A 51 25.27 33.00 23.03
N GLU A 52 24.83 32.25 24.04
CA GLU A 52 25.46 30.98 24.45
C GLU A 52 25.45 29.98 23.29
N LYS A 53 26.60 29.30 23.09
CA LYS A 53 26.82 28.40 21.95
C LYS A 53 26.70 26.95 22.33
N ASP A 54 27.02 26.60 23.58
CA ASP A 54 26.83 25.24 24.07
C ASP A 54 25.33 25.03 24.38
N PRO A 55 24.64 24.08 23.73
CA PRO A 55 23.20 23.93 23.90
C PRO A 55 22.79 23.58 25.34
N GLN A 56 23.59 22.79 26.06
CA GLN A 56 23.31 22.41 27.45
C GLN A 56 23.50 23.60 28.39
N ALA A 57 24.57 24.38 28.23
CA ALA A 57 24.80 25.62 28.97
C ALA A 57 23.73 26.66 28.65
N LYS A 58 23.29 26.74 27.39
CA LYS A 58 22.21 27.64 26.96
C LYS A 58 20.92 27.32 27.68
N VAL A 59 20.51 26.04 27.75
CA VAL A 59 19.33 25.62 28.54
C VAL A 59 19.45 26.08 30.00
N LYS A 60 20.61 25.87 30.64
CA LYS A 60 20.81 26.32 32.03
C LYS A 60 20.67 27.84 32.19
N LYS A 61 21.19 28.63 31.27
CA LYS A 61 21.04 30.10 31.29
C LYS A 61 19.59 30.55 31.06
N LEU A 62 18.86 29.84 30.18
CA LEU A 62 17.43 30.08 29.98
C LEU A 62 16.63 29.73 31.24
N ASP A 63 16.96 28.65 31.94
CA ASP A 63 16.35 28.27 33.22
C ASP A 63 16.60 29.33 34.29
N ASP A 64 17.86 29.81 34.39
CA ASP A 64 18.23 30.91 35.29
C ASP A 64 17.45 32.20 34.96
N PHE A 65 17.20 32.49 33.69
CA PHE A 65 16.40 33.63 33.28
C PHE A 65 14.95 33.49 33.76
N VAL A 66 14.28 32.37 33.46
CA VAL A 66 12.87 32.16 33.83
C VAL A 66 12.69 32.17 35.35
N MET A 67 13.65 31.62 36.10
CA MET A 67 13.64 31.64 37.56
C MET A 67 13.77 33.06 38.14
N LYS A 68 14.67 33.89 37.57
CA LYS A 68 14.93 35.25 38.08
C LYS A 68 13.90 36.27 37.59
N PHE A 69 13.33 36.07 36.41
CA PHE A 69 12.47 37.04 35.72
C PHE A 69 11.16 36.43 35.19
N PRO A 70 10.33 35.80 36.03
CA PRO A 70 9.15 35.03 35.60
C PRO A 70 8.04 35.87 34.92
N GLY A 71 8.09 37.20 35.03
CA GLY A 71 7.14 38.13 34.41
C GLY A 71 7.73 38.99 33.30
N SER A 72 8.92 38.63 32.79
CA SER A 72 9.63 39.46 31.82
C SER A 72 8.87 39.62 30.51
N ALA A 73 8.89 40.82 29.93
CA ALA A 73 8.43 41.06 28.57
C ALA A 73 9.27 40.28 27.51
N LEU A 74 10.45 39.79 27.88
CA LEU A 74 11.33 39.00 27.00
C LEU A 74 10.97 37.50 26.95
N THR A 75 9.92 37.07 27.67
CA THR A 75 9.51 35.66 27.77
C THR A 75 9.28 34.99 26.40
N MET A 76 8.74 35.73 25.43
CA MET A 76 8.54 35.22 24.07
C MET A 76 9.86 34.78 23.40
N TYR A 77 10.91 35.59 23.52
CA TYR A 77 12.23 35.30 22.96
C TYR A 77 12.92 34.15 23.71
N ILE A 78 12.73 34.08 25.03
CA ILE A 78 13.25 32.99 25.87
C ILE A 78 12.63 31.65 25.48
N TYR A 79 11.31 31.58 25.31
CA TYR A 79 10.64 30.36 24.83
C TYR A 79 11.09 30.00 23.40
N GLY A 80 11.32 31.00 22.56
CA GLY A 80 11.99 30.85 21.27
C GLY A 80 13.33 30.12 21.36
N ASP A 81 14.24 30.66 22.17
CA ASP A 81 15.55 30.07 22.39
C ASP A 81 15.47 28.68 23.00
N TYR A 82 14.52 28.41 23.90
CA TYR A 82 14.30 27.07 24.45
C TYR A 82 13.96 26.05 23.36
N TYR A 83 12.89 26.28 22.58
CA TYR A 83 12.47 25.25 21.63
C TYR A 83 13.49 25.07 20.51
N ILE A 84 14.19 26.14 20.07
CA ILE A 84 15.28 26.03 19.09
C ILE A 84 16.42 25.19 19.66
N THR A 85 16.80 25.43 20.91
CA THR A 85 17.88 24.71 21.59
C THR A 85 17.50 23.25 21.80
N TYR A 86 16.29 22.96 22.30
CA TYR A 86 15.81 21.58 22.46
C TYR A 86 15.67 20.84 21.14
N TYR A 87 15.24 21.51 20.08
CA TYR A 87 15.19 20.92 18.75
C TYR A 87 16.58 20.51 18.27
N SER A 88 17.59 21.35 18.48
CA SER A 88 18.99 21.03 18.16
C SER A 88 19.54 19.83 18.97
N LEU A 89 19.08 19.70 20.22
CA LEU A 89 19.37 18.58 21.12
C LEU A 89 18.54 17.31 20.78
N LYS A 90 17.68 17.36 19.75
CA LYS A 90 16.72 16.31 19.39
C LYS A 90 15.75 15.95 20.53
N ASN A 91 15.56 16.86 21.48
CA ASN A 91 14.55 16.73 22.53
C ASN A 91 13.22 17.30 22.00
N TYR A 92 12.56 16.51 21.16
CA TYR A 92 11.32 16.91 20.49
C TYR A 92 10.15 17.14 21.45
N PRO A 93 9.96 16.36 22.54
CA PRO A 93 8.94 16.65 23.54
C PRO A 93 9.09 18.04 24.17
N GLN A 94 10.31 18.42 24.59
CA GLN A 94 10.56 19.76 25.12
C GLN A 94 10.45 20.85 24.05
N THR A 95 10.80 20.56 22.80
CA THR A 95 10.56 21.48 21.68
C THR A 95 9.07 21.81 21.57
N ILE A 96 8.21 20.78 21.58
CA ILE A 96 6.75 20.94 21.48
C ILE A 96 6.22 21.70 22.70
N GLU A 97 6.68 21.36 23.91
CA GLU A 97 6.28 22.05 25.14
C GLU A 97 6.55 23.56 25.08
N TYR A 98 7.76 23.97 24.70
CA TYR A 98 8.13 25.38 24.66
C TYR A 98 7.52 26.13 23.47
N VAL A 99 7.24 25.45 22.35
CA VAL A 99 6.38 26.03 21.31
C VAL A 99 4.98 26.28 21.84
N ASP A 100 4.37 25.32 22.54
CA ASP A 100 3.01 25.45 23.07
C ASP A 100 2.92 26.60 24.10
N LYS A 101 3.95 26.75 24.95
CA LYS A 101 4.08 27.90 25.87
C LYS A 101 4.17 29.24 25.12
N LEU A 102 4.94 29.32 24.03
CA LEU A 102 5.01 30.54 23.22
C LEU A 102 3.67 30.86 22.58
N LEU A 103 3.00 29.87 21.97
CA LEU A 103 1.73 30.06 21.27
C LEU A 103 0.58 30.46 22.20
N ALA A 104 0.70 30.16 23.50
CA ALA A 104 -0.23 30.57 24.54
C ALA A 104 -0.07 32.04 24.99
N LEU A 105 0.99 32.74 24.57
CA LEU A 105 1.17 34.16 24.89
C LEU A 105 0.13 35.03 24.15
N PRO A 106 -0.37 36.12 24.77
CA PRO A 106 -1.48 36.91 24.23
C PRO A 106 -1.14 37.69 22.95
N MET A 107 0.14 37.97 22.70
CA MET A 107 0.61 38.72 21.54
C MET A 107 1.73 37.94 20.84
N VAL A 108 1.34 37.13 19.86
CA VAL A 108 2.27 36.44 18.94
C VAL A 108 1.88 36.85 17.53
N ASP A 109 2.78 37.55 16.83
CA ASP A 109 2.52 37.96 15.45
C ASP A 109 2.43 36.75 14.51
N LEU A 110 1.86 36.97 13.33
CA LEU A 110 1.55 35.90 12.37
C LEU A 110 2.80 35.15 11.90
N GLY A 111 3.92 35.86 11.70
CA GLY A 111 5.18 35.28 11.24
C GLY A 111 5.77 34.36 12.31
N THR A 112 5.84 34.84 13.56
CA THR A 112 6.32 34.02 14.67
C THR A 112 5.42 32.82 14.93
N ARG A 113 4.09 32.99 14.88
CA ARG A 113 3.13 31.89 15.01
C ARG A 113 3.36 30.80 13.95
N LEU A 114 3.50 31.20 12.68
CA LEU A 114 3.75 30.26 11.59
C LEU A 114 5.06 29.50 11.79
N GLN A 115 6.13 30.22 12.17
CA GLN A 115 7.44 29.61 12.41
C GLN A 115 7.40 28.62 13.58
N SER A 116 6.81 29.00 14.72
CA SER A 116 6.71 28.11 15.89
C SER A 116 5.87 26.87 15.58
N LEU A 117 4.74 27.02 14.87
CA LEU A 117 3.95 25.88 14.38
C LEU A 117 4.77 24.97 13.45
N GLY A 118 5.63 25.55 12.59
CA GLY A 118 6.58 24.81 11.77
C GLY A 118 7.55 23.96 12.59
N TYR A 119 8.16 24.53 13.63
CA TYR A 119 9.04 23.78 14.55
C TYR A 119 8.29 22.66 15.29
N ARG A 120 7.06 22.93 15.72
CA ARG A 120 6.21 21.92 16.37
C ARG A 120 5.91 20.74 15.45
N ALA A 121 5.56 21.03 14.19
CA ALA A 121 5.31 20.02 13.17
C ALA A 121 6.57 19.21 12.85
N GLN A 122 7.74 19.86 12.73
CA GLN A 122 9.02 19.17 12.55
C GLN A 122 9.38 18.29 13.75
N ALA A 123 9.18 18.79 14.98
CA ALA A 123 9.42 18.02 16.20
C ALA A 123 8.53 16.78 16.27
N MET A 124 7.25 16.90 15.89
CA MET A 124 6.34 15.74 15.78
C MET A 124 6.82 14.74 14.72
N LEU A 125 7.22 15.21 13.54
CA LEU A 125 7.67 14.35 12.44
C LEU A 125 8.95 13.59 12.80
N TYR A 126 9.97 14.29 13.30
CA TYR A 126 11.26 13.69 13.63
C TYR A 126 11.29 12.94 14.96
N GLY A 127 10.38 13.30 15.88
CA GLY A 127 10.15 12.59 17.13
C GLY A 127 9.14 11.45 17.01
N SER A 128 8.63 11.14 15.83
CA SER A 128 7.54 10.16 15.63
C SER A 128 7.85 8.73 16.14
N GLY A 129 9.11 8.39 16.40
CA GLY A 129 9.52 7.14 17.07
C GLY A 129 9.52 7.18 18.61
N MET A 130 9.31 8.34 19.23
CA MET A 130 9.28 8.54 20.68
C MET A 130 7.89 8.19 21.22
N LYS A 131 7.83 7.37 22.28
CA LYS A 131 6.55 6.88 22.84
C LYS A 131 5.68 8.01 23.37
N GLU A 132 6.31 9.06 23.88
CA GLU A 132 5.70 10.27 24.40
C GLU A 132 4.84 10.98 23.34
N LEU A 133 5.23 10.85 22.06
CA LEU A 133 4.55 11.45 20.91
C LEU A 133 3.59 10.50 20.19
N GLN A 134 3.43 9.27 20.70
CA GLN A 134 2.55 8.24 20.12
C GLN A 134 1.26 8.03 20.93
N THR A 135 0.86 9.01 21.72
CA THR A 135 -0.37 8.96 22.53
C THR A 135 -1.54 9.61 21.77
N PRO A 136 -2.81 9.20 22.03
CA PRO A 136 -3.97 9.86 21.44
C PRO A 136 -4.02 11.37 21.70
N GLU A 137 -3.58 11.82 22.88
CA GLU A 137 -3.49 13.24 23.20
C GLU A 137 -2.43 13.95 22.36
N ALA A 138 -1.22 13.38 22.23
CA ALA A 138 -0.16 13.94 21.40
C ALA A 138 -0.60 14.03 19.93
N TYR A 139 -1.26 13.00 19.39
CA TYR A 139 -1.80 13.03 18.04
C TYR A 139 -2.91 14.08 17.90
N THR A 140 -3.83 14.19 18.84
CA THR A 140 -4.90 15.22 18.81
C THR A 140 -4.28 16.61 18.74
N LYS A 141 -3.32 16.90 19.64
CA LYS A 141 -2.61 18.19 19.64
C LYS A 141 -1.78 18.41 18.37
N ALA A 142 -1.19 17.37 17.79
CA ALA A 142 -0.45 17.46 16.53
C ALA A 142 -1.37 17.80 15.35
N LYS A 143 -2.53 17.15 15.27
CA LYS A 143 -3.57 17.43 14.27
C LYS A 143 -4.07 18.87 14.37
N ASP A 144 -4.42 19.31 15.59
CA ASP A 144 -4.95 20.66 15.80
C ASP A 144 -3.91 21.74 15.47
N ALA A 145 -2.65 21.53 15.85
CA ALA A 145 -1.58 22.45 15.49
C ALA A 145 -1.27 22.47 13.98
N ALA A 146 -1.36 21.33 13.30
CA ALA A 146 -1.21 21.28 11.85
C ALA A 146 -2.33 22.06 11.15
N ALA A 147 -3.58 21.93 11.61
CA ALA A 147 -4.71 22.70 11.12
C ALA A 147 -4.52 24.21 11.34
N GLN A 148 -4.07 24.62 12.54
CA GLN A 148 -3.71 26.02 12.81
C GLN A 148 -2.55 26.49 11.92
N GLY A 149 -1.56 25.63 11.65
CA GLY A 149 -0.44 25.91 10.76
C GLY A 149 -0.91 26.21 9.34
N LEU A 150 -1.79 25.37 8.79
CA LEU A 150 -2.39 25.58 7.46
C LEU A 150 -3.23 26.86 7.40
N GLN A 151 -4.03 27.14 8.44
CA GLN A 151 -4.80 28.38 8.51
C GLN A 151 -3.89 29.61 8.54
N THR A 152 -2.86 29.60 9.39
CA THR A 152 -1.87 30.69 9.52
C THR A 152 -1.12 30.88 8.21
N LEU A 153 -0.74 29.79 7.54
CA LEU A 153 -0.04 29.79 6.25
C LEU A 153 -0.90 30.42 5.13
N ASN A 154 -2.20 30.20 5.15
CA ASN A 154 -3.12 30.81 4.19
C ASN A 154 -3.26 32.33 4.37
N GLN A 155 -3.10 32.82 5.61
CA GLN A 155 -3.15 34.25 5.93
C GLN A 155 -1.78 34.93 5.71
N TRP A 156 -0.69 34.16 5.74
CA TRP A 156 0.67 34.68 5.63
C TRP A 156 0.88 35.41 4.31
N GLN A 157 1.30 36.67 4.41
CA GLN A 157 1.64 37.53 3.28
C GLN A 157 3.14 37.49 3.03
N LYS A 158 3.55 37.66 1.77
CA LYS A 158 4.95 37.70 1.38
C LYS A 158 5.69 38.85 2.10
N PRO A 159 6.75 38.57 2.87
CA PRO A 159 7.60 39.61 3.44
C PRO A 159 8.28 40.46 2.34
N GLN A 160 8.52 41.75 2.59
CA GLN A 160 9.14 42.65 1.61
C GLN A 160 10.53 42.20 1.15
N ASN A 161 11.28 41.52 2.01
CA ASN A 161 12.62 41.00 1.77
C ASN A 161 12.64 39.57 1.21
N MET A 162 11.50 39.04 0.77
CA MET A 162 11.38 37.69 0.21
C MET A 162 10.98 37.76 -1.28
N SER A 163 11.70 37.03 -2.13
CA SER A 163 11.30 36.87 -3.54
C SER A 163 10.01 36.05 -3.66
N ASP A 164 9.30 36.18 -4.79
CA ASP A 164 8.09 35.39 -5.05
C ASP A 164 8.38 33.89 -5.07
N ASP A 165 9.50 33.49 -5.67
CA ASP A 165 9.92 32.08 -5.72
C ASP A 165 10.20 31.54 -4.32
N GLN A 166 10.96 32.27 -3.49
CA GLN A 166 11.19 31.88 -2.09
C GLN A 166 9.89 31.76 -1.30
N PHE A 167 8.96 32.70 -1.49
CA PHE A 167 7.67 32.66 -0.81
C PHE A 167 6.82 31.46 -1.26
N ALA A 168 6.76 31.19 -2.56
CA ALA A 168 6.05 30.04 -3.12
C ALA A 168 6.68 28.72 -2.63
N THR A 169 8.01 28.61 -2.64
CA THR A 169 8.74 27.45 -2.11
C THR A 169 8.47 27.25 -0.62
N ASN A 170 8.54 28.31 0.18
CA ASN A 170 8.24 28.25 1.61
C ASN A 170 6.80 27.83 1.87
N LYS A 171 5.84 28.39 1.11
CA LYS A 171 4.43 28.05 1.24
C LYS A 171 4.15 26.60 0.87
N LYS A 172 4.74 26.11 -0.22
CA LYS A 172 4.68 24.70 -0.61
C LYS A 172 5.27 23.79 0.48
N GLY A 173 6.47 24.11 0.96
CA GLY A 173 7.17 23.32 1.97
C GLY A 173 6.41 23.21 3.30
N LEU A 174 5.89 24.33 3.81
CA LEU A 174 5.06 24.34 5.01
C LEU A 174 3.72 23.62 4.80
N GLY A 175 3.11 23.75 3.61
CA GLY A 175 1.91 23.00 3.24
C GLY A 175 2.14 21.49 3.28
N VAL A 176 3.24 21.01 2.70
CA VAL A 176 3.64 19.59 2.76
C VAL A 176 3.87 19.15 4.20
N LEU A 177 4.60 19.93 4.99
CA LEU A 177 4.90 19.63 6.39
C LEU A 177 3.62 19.49 7.25
N PHE A 178 2.73 20.48 7.20
CA PHE A 178 1.53 20.46 8.02
C PHE A 178 0.58 19.34 7.61
N ASN A 179 0.33 19.15 6.31
CA ASN A 179 -0.52 18.03 5.86
C ASN A 179 0.10 16.66 6.19
N SER A 180 1.44 16.53 6.14
CA SER A 180 2.13 15.30 6.56
C SER A 180 1.90 14.99 8.04
N VAL A 181 2.00 16.01 8.91
CA VAL A 181 1.77 15.84 10.35
C VAL A 181 0.30 15.57 10.67
N ALA A 182 -0.63 16.23 9.97
CA ALA A 182 -2.06 15.95 10.08
C ALA A 182 -2.34 14.48 9.73
N GLY A 183 -1.87 14.00 8.59
CA GLY A 183 -2.07 12.61 8.17
C GLY A 183 -1.45 11.59 9.14
N ILE A 184 -0.25 11.85 9.67
CA ILE A 184 0.37 11.00 10.71
C ILE A 184 -0.49 10.96 11.96
N ALA A 185 -0.94 12.12 12.43
CA ALA A 185 -1.75 12.23 13.64
C ALA A 185 -3.11 11.53 13.50
N GLU A 186 -3.79 11.74 12.37
CA GLU A 186 -5.05 11.09 12.03
C GLU A 186 -4.89 9.57 11.93
N SER A 187 -3.80 9.09 11.31
CA SER A 187 -3.45 7.67 11.29
C SER A 187 -3.22 7.11 12.70
N GLY A 188 -2.53 7.85 13.56
CA GLY A 188 -2.31 7.50 14.97
C GLY A 188 -3.60 7.44 15.79
N LEU A 189 -4.58 8.26 15.43
CA LEU A 189 -5.95 8.25 15.97
C LEU A 189 -6.85 7.20 15.31
N LYS A 190 -6.35 6.47 14.30
CA LYS A 190 -7.10 5.53 13.47
C LYS A 190 -8.24 6.15 12.66
N ASP A 191 -8.19 7.46 12.45
CA ASP A 191 -9.06 8.16 11.51
C ASP A 191 -8.42 8.10 10.11
N TYR A 192 -8.43 6.91 9.52
CA TYR A 192 -7.74 6.64 8.27
C TYR A 192 -8.34 7.40 7.08
N LYS A 193 -9.64 7.73 7.16
CA LYS A 193 -10.32 8.54 6.14
C LYS A 193 -9.76 9.96 6.11
N SER A 194 -9.70 10.63 7.27
CA SER A 194 -9.09 11.96 7.35
C SER A 194 -7.60 11.91 7.00
N ALA A 195 -6.89 10.87 7.45
CA ALA A 195 -5.49 10.67 7.10
C ALA A 195 -5.27 10.57 5.58
N ALA A 196 -6.12 9.83 4.87
CA ALA A 196 -6.07 9.73 3.43
C ALA A 196 -6.24 11.09 2.75
N ASP A 197 -7.16 11.93 3.23
CA ASP A 197 -7.37 13.29 2.68
C ASP A 197 -6.15 14.20 2.93
N SER A 198 -5.54 14.14 4.12
CA SER A 198 -4.29 14.84 4.43
C SER A 198 -3.13 14.38 3.55
N TYR A 199 -2.97 13.07 3.32
CA TYR A 199 -1.92 12.55 2.43
C TYR A 199 -2.17 12.92 0.96
N LYS A 200 -3.42 12.92 0.49
CA LYS A 200 -3.78 13.45 -0.84
C LYS A 200 -3.41 14.93 -0.97
N ALA A 201 -3.60 15.73 0.08
CA ALA A 201 -3.17 17.13 0.06
C ALA A 201 -1.64 17.30 -0.04
N VAL A 202 -0.87 16.39 0.58
CA VAL A 202 0.59 16.34 0.37
C VAL A 202 0.91 15.99 -1.09
N LEU A 203 0.30 14.94 -1.65
CA LEU A 203 0.56 14.50 -3.03
C LEU A 203 0.11 15.51 -4.09
N ALA A 204 -0.87 16.36 -3.80
CA ALA A 204 -1.23 17.48 -4.65
C ALA A 204 -0.12 18.54 -4.75
N LEU A 205 0.72 18.66 -3.70
CA LEU A 205 1.87 19.56 -3.67
C LEU A 205 3.14 18.86 -4.20
N ASP A 206 3.34 17.59 -3.83
CA ASP A 206 4.48 16.77 -4.25
C ASP A 206 4.01 15.37 -4.69
N PRO A 207 3.67 15.18 -5.98
CA PRO A 207 3.23 13.90 -6.52
C PRO A 207 4.32 12.81 -6.56
N SER A 208 5.56 13.16 -6.21
CA SER A 208 6.71 12.26 -6.23
C SER A 208 7.14 11.79 -4.83
N ASP A 209 6.43 12.21 -3.77
CA ASP A 209 6.74 11.82 -2.40
C ASP A 209 6.34 10.35 -2.15
N ALA A 210 7.31 9.46 -2.34
CA ALA A 210 7.13 8.02 -2.22
C ALA A 210 6.66 7.57 -0.83
N VAL A 211 7.05 8.30 0.23
CA VAL A 211 6.67 7.99 1.63
C VAL A 211 5.18 8.27 1.83
N THR A 212 4.67 9.34 1.25
CA THR A 212 3.26 9.72 1.31
C THR A 212 2.40 8.75 0.51
N HIS A 213 2.86 8.30 -0.65
CA HIS A 213 2.23 7.19 -1.38
C HIS A 213 2.11 5.92 -0.51
N PHE A 214 3.19 5.53 0.19
CA PHE A 214 3.13 4.41 1.14
C PHE A 214 2.08 4.64 2.25
N ARG A 215 2.09 5.82 2.88
CA ARG A 215 1.17 6.14 3.97
C ARG A 215 -0.29 6.21 3.52
N LEU A 216 -0.55 6.75 2.34
CA LEU A 216 -1.89 6.77 1.74
C LEU A 216 -2.36 5.35 1.42
N GLY A 217 -1.48 4.51 0.86
CA GLY A 217 -1.78 3.09 0.62
C GLY A 217 -2.15 2.35 1.89
N VAL A 218 -1.39 2.56 2.98
CA VAL A 218 -1.73 2.00 4.30
C VAL A 218 -3.04 2.56 4.83
N ALA A 219 -3.31 3.86 4.69
CA ALA A 219 -4.57 4.46 5.14
C ALA A 219 -5.77 3.79 4.45
N TYR A 220 -5.76 3.68 3.12
CA TYR A 220 -6.81 3.00 2.37
C TYR A 220 -7.02 1.53 2.80
N LEU A 221 -5.95 0.80 3.11
CA LEU A 221 -6.04 -0.58 3.59
C LEU A 221 -6.53 -0.72 5.04
N GLN A 222 -6.48 0.35 5.83
CA GLN A 222 -6.92 0.37 7.23
C GLN A 222 -8.29 1.06 7.42
N GLU A 223 -8.80 1.74 6.39
CA GLU A 223 -10.19 2.23 6.37
C GLU A 223 -11.22 1.10 6.57
N MET A 224 -12.45 1.47 6.93
CA MET A 224 -13.54 0.53 7.15
C MET A 224 -14.80 0.99 6.38
N PRO A 225 -15.20 0.30 5.29
CA PRO A 225 -14.50 -0.85 4.67
C PRO A 225 -13.17 -0.43 4.00
N PRO A 226 -12.19 -1.34 3.86
CA PRO A 226 -10.94 -1.04 3.18
C PRO A 226 -11.14 -0.72 1.69
N ASP A 227 -10.43 0.29 1.19
CA ASP A 227 -10.28 0.56 -0.24
C ASP A 227 -9.05 -0.15 -0.78
N ALA A 228 -9.11 -1.48 -0.84
CA ALA A 228 -7.98 -2.32 -1.22
C ALA A 228 -7.37 -1.97 -2.58
N PRO A 229 -8.15 -1.75 -3.66
CA PRO A 229 -7.58 -1.45 -4.96
C PRO A 229 -6.77 -0.16 -4.98
N ASN A 230 -7.25 0.92 -4.36
CA ASN A 230 -6.49 2.15 -4.27
C ASN A 230 -5.32 2.01 -3.28
N GLY A 231 -5.48 1.25 -2.20
CA GLY A 231 -4.40 0.90 -1.29
C GLY A 231 -3.21 0.23 -1.99
N PHE A 232 -3.46 -0.79 -2.82
CA PHE A 232 -2.43 -1.50 -3.58
C PHE A 232 -1.78 -0.63 -4.65
N TRP A 233 -2.56 0.24 -5.28
CA TRP A 233 -2.03 1.21 -6.25
C TRP A 233 -1.02 2.16 -5.60
N GLU A 234 -1.38 2.76 -4.47
CA GLU A 234 -0.52 3.72 -3.77
C GLU A 234 0.76 3.07 -3.22
N LEU A 235 0.67 1.83 -2.73
CA LEU A 235 1.87 1.05 -2.38
C LEU A 235 2.74 0.77 -3.62
N SER A 236 2.13 0.48 -4.77
CA SER A 236 2.83 0.29 -6.04
C SER A 236 3.52 1.57 -6.52
N ARG A 237 2.88 2.74 -6.37
CA ARG A 237 3.47 4.07 -6.62
C ARG A 237 4.70 4.30 -5.74
N SER A 238 4.60 4.02 -4.45
CA SER A 238 5.72 4.14 -3.51
C SER A 238 6.93 3.29 -3.94
N ILE A 239 6.68 2.06 -4.38
CA ILE A 239 7.72 1.14 -4.85
C ILE A 239 8.36 1.64 -6.15
N ALA A 240 7.54 2.06 -7.12
CA ALA A 240 8.03 2.54 -8.42
C ALA A 240 8.89 3.81 -8.28
N LEU A 241 8.54 4.68 -7.33
CA LEU A 241 9.31 5.88 -6.98
C LEU A 241 10.56 5.59 -6.15
N LYS A 242 10.84 4.32 -5.81
CA LYS A 242 12.02 3.87 -5.04
C LYS A 242 12.13 4.56 -3.68
N GLY A 243 11.02 4.68 -2.97
CA GLY A 243 11.00 5.25 -1.62
C GLY A 243 11.87 4.47 -0.61
N PRO A 244 12.17 5.07 0.55
CA PRO A 244 12.88 4.39 1.63
C PRO A 244 12.18 3.08 2.03
N GLY A 245 12.94 2.01 2.17
CA GLY A 245 12.40 0.70 2.55
C GLY A 245 11.56 0.02 1.47
N GLU A 246 11.81 0.32 0.19
CA GLU A 246 11.09 -0.26 -0.96
C GLU A 246 10.94 -1.79 -0.87
N ALA A 247 11.99 -2.53 -0.52
CA ALA A 247 11.92 -3.99 -0.40
C ALA A 247 10.91 -4.45 0.68
N GLN A 248 10.81 -3.71 1.78
CA GLN A 248 9.83 -3.97 2.85
C GLN A 248 8.42 -3.61 2.38
N VAL A 249 8.25 -2.48 1.67
CA VAL A 249 6.96 -2.09 1.09
C VAL A 249 6.48 -3.11 0.06
N ARG A 250 7.37 -3.61 -0.80
CA ARG A 250 7.08 -4.69 -1.76
C ARG A 250 6.65 -5.97 -1.06
N THR A 251 7.36 -6.37 -0.01
CA THR A 251 6.98 -7.55 0.80
C THR A 251 5.61 -7.35 1.45
N TYR A 252 5.33 -6.14 1.96
CA TYR A 252 4.04 -5.80 2.54
C TYR A 252 2.91 -5.87 1.51
N LEU A 253 3.08 -5.24 0.35
CA LEU A 253 2.11 -5.27 -0.76
C LEU A 253 1.81 -6.70 -1.19
N ARG A 254 2.84 -7.53 -1.41
CA ARG A 254 2.70 -8.95 -1.74
C ARG A 254 1.81 -9.68 -0.74
N ASN A 255 2.11 -9.52 0.55
CA ASN A 255 1.35 -10.19 1.61
C ASN A 255 -0.10 -9.70 1.69
N GLN A 256 -0.35 -8.41 1.44
CA GLN A 256 -1.71 -7.86 1.39
C GLN A 256 -2.50 -8.41 0.20
N LEU A 257 -1.88 -8.53 -0.98
CA LEU A 257 -2.51 -9.13 -2.16
C LEU A 257 -2.87 -10.59 -1.92
N LEU A 258 -1.93 -11.40 -1.41
CA LEU A 258 -2.20 -12.80 -1.09
C LEU A 258 -3.34 -12.95 -0.06
N HIS A 259 -3.38 -12.08 0.95
CA HIS A 259 -4.47 -12.08 1.93
C HIS A 259 -5.83 -11.68 1.31
N TYR A 260 -5.82 -10.68 0.43
CA TYR A 260 -7.01 -10.14 -0.21
C TYR A 260 -7.61 -11.08 -1.25
N GLN A 261 -6.75 -11.72 -2.05
CA GLN A 261 -7.14 -12.57 -3.18
C GLN A 261 -7.29 -14.05 -2.79
N GLN A 262 -6.43 -14.55 -1.89
CA GLN A 262 -6.35 -15.96 -1.53
C GLN A 262 -6.22 -16.89 -2.76
N PRO A 263 -5.27 -16.63 -3.67
CA PRO A 263 -5.06 -17.50 -4.84
C PRO A 263 -4.40 -18.81 -4.39
N SER A 264 -4.62 -19.89 -5.13
CA SER A 264 -3.88 -21.14 -4.90
C SER A 264 -2.49 -21.13 -5.57
N CYS A 265 -2.29 -20.26 -6.56
CA CYS A 265 -1.01 -20.01 -7.21
C CYS A 265 -0.45 -18.62 -6.85
N ASP A 266 0.37 -18.54 -5.79
CA ASP A 266 1.03 -17.31 -5.33
C ASP A 266 1.72 -16.51 -6.44
N LYS A 267 2.34 -17.21 -7.41
CA LYS A 267 3.06 -16.59 -8.52
C LYS A 267 2.18 -15.63 -9.34
N LEU A 268 0.88 -15.92 -9.46
CA LEU A 268 -0.02 -15.06 -10.23
C LEU A 268 -0.28 -13.72 -9.51
N ALA A 269 -0.33 -13.73 -8.18
CA ALA A 269 -0.38 -12.49 -7.41
C ALA A 269 0.96 -11.73 -7.50
N ASP A 270 2.10 -12.43 -7.55
CA ASP A 270 3.40 -11.81 -7.78
C ASP A 270 3.49 -11.13 -9.16
N ASP A 271 2.99 -11.80 -10.21
CA ASP A 271 2.94 -11.25 -11.56
C ASP A 271 2.00 -10.04 -11.65
N GLU A 272 0.80 -10.10 -11.05
CA GLU A 272 -0.13 -8.98 -10.98
C GLU A 272 0.48 -7.78 -10.22
N MET A 273 1.13 -8.04 -9.07
CA MET A 273 1.84 -7.01 -8.31
C MET A 273 2.91 -6.31 -9.15
N ASN A 274 3.73 -7.07 -9.88
CA ASN A 274 4.80 -6.51 -10.70
C ASN A 274 4.26 -5.70 -11.89
N GLN A 275 3.14 -6.13 -12.49
CA GLN A 275 2.44 -5.35 -13.51
C GLN A 275 1.91 -4.03 -12.94
N MET A 276 1.27 -4.05 -11.76
CA MET A 276 0.79 -2.85 -11.08
C MET A 276 1.93 -1.87 -10.78
N ILE A 277 3.06 -2.36 -10.24
CA ILE A 277 4.24 -1.52 -9.97
C ILE A 277 4.77 -0.87 -11.24
N THR A 278 4.83 -1.62 -12.35
CA THR A 278 5.27 -1.09 -13.64
C THR A 278 4.36 0.04 -14.13
N LEU A 279 3.05 -0.17 -14.08
CA LEU A 279 2.05 0.83 -14.48
C LEU A 279 2.07 2.06 -13.58
N ALA A 280 2.16 1.86 -12.28
CA ALA A 280 2.27 2.91 -11.26
C ALA A 280 3.53 3.78 -11.45
N GLY A 281 4.59 3.25 -12.07
CA GLY A 281 5.77 4.05 -12.44
C GLY A 281 5.53 5.08 -13.55
N THR A 282 4.42 4.97 -14.29
CA THR A 282 4.13 5.81 -15.47
C THR A 282 2.79 6.53 -15.38
N SER A 283 1.91 6.14 -14.45
CA SER A 283 0.59 6.75 -14.25
C SER A 283 0.45 7.26 -12.81
N ALA A 284 -0.06 8.47 -12.65
CA ALA A 284 -0.37 9.00 -11.32
C ALA A 284 -1.58 8.25 -10.72
N ASP A 285 -2.64 8.12 -11.50
CA ASP A 285 -3.90 7.53 -11.07
C ASP A 285 -4.00 6.05 -11.49
N ARG A 286 -4.73 5.26 -10.70
CA ARG A 286 -5.06 3.87 -11.05
C ARG A 286 -5.96 3.89 -12.28
N PRO A 287 -5.63 3.14 -13.35
CA PRO A 287 -6.52 3.02 -14.50
C PRO A 287 -7.89 2.51 -14.07
N ALA A 288 -8.97 3.17 -14.49
CA ALA A 288 -10.34 2.77 -14.14
C ALA A 288 -10.69 1.34 -14.61
N SER A 289 -10.03 0.88 -15.69
CA SER A 289 -10.17 -0.48 -16.23
C SER A 289 -9.38 -1.54 -15.46
N MET A 290 -8.49 -1.15 -14.54
CA MET A 290 -7.71 -2.11 -13.75
C MET A 290 -8.54 -2.61 -12.58
N THR A 291 -8.93 -3.86 -12.65
CA THR A 291 -9.61 -4.60 -11.59
C THR A 291 -8.63 -5.47 -10.83
N ILE A 292 -8.78 -5.51 -9.51
CA ILE A 292 -8.02 -6.38 -8.62
C ILE A 292 -9.05 -7.25 -7.91
N PRO A 293 -9.26 -8.51 -8.34
CA PRO A 293 -10.36 -9.34 -7.84
C PRO A 293 -10.11 -9.71 -6.38
N SER A 294 -11.17 -9.66 -5.56
CA SER A 294 -11.13 -10.15 -4.18
C SER A 294 -11.24 -11.68 -4.12
N ALA A 295 -11.00 -12.26 -2.95
CA ALA A 295 -11.27 -13.68 -2.71
C ALA A 295 -12.73 -14.09 -3.03
N GLU A 296 -13.70 -13.18 -2.81
CA GLU A 296 -15.10 -13.42 -3.17
C GLU A 296 -15.30 -13.43 -4.69
N ASP A 297 -14.63 -12.52 -5.42
CA ASP A 297 -14.69 -12.49 -6.88
C ASP A 297 -14.05 -13.74 -7.49
N LEU A 298 -12.92 -14.18 -6.93
CA LEU A 298 -12.31 -15.44 -7.33
C LEU A 298 -13.21 -16.63 -7.01
N GLN A 299 -13.93 -16.62 -5.88
CA GLN A 299 -14.89 -17.68 -5.57
C GLN A 299 -16.05 -17.72 -6.56
N LYS A 300 -16.63 -16.56 -6.90
CA LYS A 300 -17.67 -16.47 -7.94
C LYS A 300 -17.18 -17.01 -9.28
N SER A 301 -15.93 -16.72 -9.64
CA SER A 301 -15.32 -17.26 -10.86
C SER A 301 -15.13 -18.77 -10.79
N ARG A 302 -14.80 -19.34 -9.63
CA ARG A 302 -14.70 -20.80 -9.45
C ARG A 302 -16.05 -21.50 -9.58
N ASP A 303 -17.10 -20.88 -9.08
CA ASP A 303 -18.45 -21.42 -9.12
C ASP A 303 -19.05 -21.39 -10.54
N ASP A 304 -18.54 -20.51 -11.43
CA ASP A 304 -18.92 -20.44 -12.85
C ASP A 304 -18.20 -21.49 -13.71
N THR A 305 -18.50 -22.76 -13.43
CA THR A 305 -17.94 -23.91 -14.15
C THR A 305 -18.34 -23.97 -15.62
N ALA A 306 -19.47 -23.35 -16.00
CA ALA A 306 -19.94 -23.31 -17.38
C ALA A 306 -19.02 -22.47 -18.28
N ASN A 307 -18.44 -21.41 -17.72
CA ASN A 307 -17.55 -20.51 -18.43
C ASN A 307 -16.06 -20.79 -18.22
N PHE A 308 -15.69 -21.78 -17.40
CA PHE A 308 -14.30 -22.16 -17.15
C PHE A 308 -13.44 -22.23 -18.43
N LEU A 309 -13.82 -23.09 -19.38
CA LEU A 309 -13.05 -23.28 -20.60
C LEU A 309 -13.24 -22.13 -21.62
N PRO A 310 -14.48 -21.66 -21.90
CA PRO A 310 -14.68 -20.51 -22.79
C PRO A 310 -13.92 -19.25 -22.38
N TRP A 311 -13.86 -18.92 -21.08
CA TRP A 311 -13.18 -17.71 -20.62
C TRP A 311 -11.66 -17.83 -20.71
N LEU A 312 -11.09 -18.99 -20.33
CA LEU A 312 -9.67 -19.23 -20.53
C LEU A 312 -9.30 -19.20 -22.02
N GLN A 313 -10.16 -19.72 -22.91
CA GLN A 313 -9.91 -19.67 -24.36
C GLN A 313 -10.04 -18.26 -24.95
N GLY A 314 -11.01 -17.48 -24.47
CA GLY A 314 -11.24 -16.10 -24.90
C GLY A 314 -10.18 -15.11 -24.39
N GLY A 315 -9.59 -15.39 -23.23
CA GLY A 315 -8.59 -14.53 -22.60
C GLY A 315 -9.20 -13.24 -22.03
N GLY A 316 -8.45 -12.14 -22.11
CA GLY A 316 -8.89 -10.85 -21.55
C GLY A 316 -9.11 -10.91 -20.04
N GLU A 317 -9.93 -9.99 -19.51
CA GLU A 317 -10.10 -9.87 -18.05
C GLU A 317 -10.81 -11.07 -17.43
N HIS A 318 -11.82 -11.62 -18.11
CA HIS A 318 -12.53 -12.81 -17.63
C HIS A 318 -11.63 -14.04 -17.63
N GLY A 319 -10.81 -14.24 -18.68
CA GLY A 319 -9.82 -15.32 -18.72
C GLY A 319 -8.74 -15.15 -17.66
N ARG A 320 -8.27 -13.92 -17.42
CA ARG A 320 -7.29 -13.60 -16.37
C ARG A 320 -7.83 -13.92 -14.97
N ILE A 321 -9.05 -13.45 -14.65
CA ILE A 321 -9.70 -13.72 -13.37
C ILE A 321 -9.94 -15.23 -13.21
N MET A 322 -10.43 -15.91 -14.24
CA MET A 322 -10.64 -17.36 -14.21
C MET A 322 -9.33 -18.08 -13.92
N TRP A 323 -8.24 -17.73 -14.61
CA TRP A 323 -6.93 -18.34 -14.38
C TRP A 323 -6.43 -18.13 -12.95
N LEU A 324 -6.52 -16.89 -12.45
CA LEU A 324 -6.18 -16.56 -11.07
C LEU A 324 -7.02 -17.34 -10.05
N ALA A 325 -8.30 -17.58 -10.37
CA ALA A 325 -9.24 -18.30 -9.53
C ALA A 325 -9.01 -19.83 -9.51
N THR A 326 -8.51 -20.41 -10.60
CA THR A 326 -8.48 -21.87 -10.81
C THR A 326 -7.10 -22.51 -10.81
N CYS A 327 -6.03 -21.76 -11.08
CA CYS A 327 -4.67 -22.29 -11.05
C CYS A 327 -4.37 -22.93 -9.70
N GLY A 328 -3.78 -24.13 -9.72
CA GLY A 328 -3.34 -24.85 -8.52
C GLY A 328 -4.44 -25.63 -7.81
N LEU A 329 -5.69 -25.59 -8.30
CA LEU A 329 -6.77 -26.39 -7.75
C LEU A 329 -6.81 -27.78 -8.38
N GLU A 330 -7.22 -28.75 -7.56
CA GLU A 330 -7.55 -30.10 -8.02
C GLU A 330 -9.01 -30.14 -8.47
N TYR A 331 -9.24 -30.71 -9.65
CA TYR A 331 -10.57 -30.90 -10.21
C TYR A 331 -10.87 -32.39 -10.36
N PRO A 332 -11.97 -32.88 -9.79
CA PRO A 332 -12.43 -34.25 -10.00
C PRO A 332 -13.21 -34.39 -11.30
N ASP A 333 -13.28 -35.62 -11.80
CA ASP A 333 -14.22 -36.04 -12.86
C ASP A 333 -14.16 -35.20 -14.16
N VAL A 334 -12.97 -34.74 -14.53
CA VAL A 334 -12.76 -33.95 -15.75
C VAL A 334 -12.87 -34.87 -16.97
N GLY A 335 -14.06 -34.90 -17.59
CA GLY A 335 -14.32 -35.66 -18.82
C GLY A 335 -13.61 -35.10 -20.05
N VAL A 336 -12.93 -35.96 -20.81
CA VAL A 336 -12.12 -35.62 -22.00
C VAL A 336 -12.13 -36.74 -23.05
N LYS A 337 -11.76 -36.40 -24.30
CA LYS A 337 -11.41 -37.37 -25.36
C LYS A 337 -9.90 -37.49 -25.48
N ILE A 338 -9.38 -38.71 -25.52
CA ILE A 338 -7.95 -38.96 -25.76
C ILE A 338 -7.61 -38.76 -27.23
N LEU A 339 -6.58 -37.96 -27.52
CA LEU A 339 -6.03 -37.79 -28.87
C LEU A 339 -4.69 -38.49 -29.06
N ASP A 340 -3.86 -38.51 -28.01
CA ASP A 340 -2.56 -39.19 -28.01
C ASP A 340 -2.18 -39.63 -26.58
N ILE A 341 -1.40 -40.70 -26.47
CA ILE A 341 -0.93 -41.29 -25.22
C ILE A 341 0.58 -41.47 -25.31
N MET A 342 1.31 -40.75 -24.46
CA MET A 342 2.78 -40.80 -24.44
C MET A 342 3.23 -41.48 -23.14
N PRO A 343 3.81 -42.68 -23.20
CA PRO A 343 4.34 -43.35 -22.01
C PRO A 343 5.55 -42.59 -21.45
N ALA A 344 5.68 -42.59 -20.13
CA ALA A 344 6.86 -42.14 -19.39
C ALA A 344 7.30 -43.23 -18.40
N ASP A 345 8.45 -43.03 -17.75
CA ASP A 345 8.99 -44.00 -16.80
C ASP A 345 8.10 -44.15 -15.55
N ASN A 346 8.19 -45.29 -14.88
CA ASN A 346 7.52 -45.58 -13.60
C ASN A 346 5.99 -45.54 -13.66
N ASP A 347 5.39 -46.12 -14.71
CA ASP A 347 3.94 -46.14 -14.93
C ASP A 347 3.29 -44.74 -15.00
N ASN A 348 4.08 -43.74 -15.37
CA ASN A 348 3.60 -42.39 -15.67
C ASN A 348 3.23 -42.27 -17.15
N PHE A 349 2.29 -41.39 -17.46
CA PHE A 349 1.85 -41.14 -18.83
C PHE A 349 1.56 -39.66 -19.03
N THR A 350 1.77 -39.16 -20.24
CA THR A 350 1.22 -37.86 -20.66
C THR A 350 0.12 -38.12 -21.67
N LEU A 351 -1.11 -37.74 -21.32
CA LEU A 351 -2.26 -37.80 -22.21
C LEU A 351 -2.42 -36.44 -22.88
N LYS A 352 -2.46 -36.43 -24.22
CA LYS A 352 -2.93 -35.26 -24.97
C LYS A 352 -4.41 -35.46 -25.24
N VAL A 353 -5.21 -34.58 -24.67
CA VAL A 353 -6.66 -34.76 -24.64
C VAL A 353 -7.39 -33.51 -25.10
N TYR A 354 -8.66 -33.69 -25.47
CA TYR A 354 -9.56 -32.61 -25.83
C TYR A 354 -10.78 -32.58 -24.93
N ARG A 355 -11.08 -31.39 -24.40
CA ARG A 355 -12.33 -31.08 -23.69
C ARG A 355 -13.14 -30.07 -24.51
N PRO A 356 -14.42 -30.31 -24.79
CA PRO A 356 -15.25 -29.32 -25.47
C PRO A 356 -15.49 -28.09 -24.59
N ALA A 357 -15.61 -26.91 -25.21
CA ALA A 357 -15.94 -25.66 -24.54
C ALA A 357 -17.45 -25.40 -24.49
N ALA A 358 -18.22 -25.96 -25.44
CA ALA A 358 -19.66 -25.86 -25.43
C ALA A 358 -20.29 -26.54 -24.18
N ALA A 359 -21.20 -25.82 -23.53
CA ALA A 359 -22.04 -26.35 -22.47
C ALA A 359 -23.19 -27.23 -23.00
N ASP A 360 -23.64 -26.99 -24.23
CA ASP A 360 -24.67 -27.80 -24.89
C ASP A 360 -24.13 -29.20 -25.26
N PRO A 361 -24.77 -30.30 -24.85
CA PRO A 361 -24.24 -31.66 -25.07
C PRO A 361 -24.05 -32.06 -26.53
N ASP A 362 -24.87 -31.52 -27.45
CA ASP A 362 -24.80 -31.83 -28.88
C ASP A 362 -23.70 -31.03 -29.57
N ALA A 363 -23.57 -29.75 -29.22
CA ALA A 363 -22.44 -28.93 -29.64
C ALA A 363 -21.11 -29.48 -29.09
N ALA A 364 -21.07 -29.87 -27.82
CA ALA A 364 -19.90 -30.49 -27.20
C ALA A 364 -19.50 -31.80 -27.90
N ALA A 365 -20.47 -32.61 -28.33
CA ALA A 365 -20.23 -33.82 -29.12
C ALA A 365 -19.52 -33.48 -30.43
N LYS A 366 -20.07 -32.52 -31.17
CA LYS A 366 -19.54 -32.09 -32.47
C LYS A 366 -18.13 -31.52 -32.33
N GLU A 367 -17.87 -30.74 -31.28
CA GLU A 367 -16.52 -30.25 -30.99
C GLU A 367 -15.54 -31.40 -30.72
N MET A 368 -15.91 -32.37 -29.89
CA MET A 368 -15.07 -33.54 -29.60
C MET A 368 -14.81 -34.40 -30.84
N ASP A 369 -15.81 -34.59 -31.71
CA ASP A 369 -15.67 -35.34 -32.95
C ASP A 369 -14.77 -34.63 -33.95
N ALA A 370 -14.85 -33.30 -34.03
CA ALA A 370 -14.05 -32.46 -34.93
C ALA A 370 -12.61 -32.20 -34.42
N ALA A 371 -12.33 -32.43 -33.14
CA ALA A 371 -11.06 -32.10 -32.52
C ALA A 371 -9.89 -32.92 -33.09
N THR A 372 -8.90 -32.22 -33.66
CA THR A 372 -7.64 -32.79 -34.17
C THR A 372 -6.40 -32.38 -33.38
N MET A 373 -6.51 -31.38 -32.51
CA MET A 373 -5.44 -30.88 -31.65
C MET A 373 -5.88 -30.93 -30.19
N PRO A 374 -4.97 -31.24 -29.25
CA PRO A 374 -5.29 -31.21 -27.83
C PRO A 374 -5.45 -29.77 -27.36
N ASN A 375 -6.34 -29.60 -26.39
CA ASN A 375 -6.44 -28.36 -25.60
C ASN A 375 -6.08 -28.60 -24.13
N MET A 376 -5.69 -29.83 -23.78
CA MET A 376 -5.17 -30.20 -22.49
C MET A 376 -4.03 -31.21 -22.63
N GLU A 377 -2.99 -31.03 -21.84
CA GLU A 377 -1.94 -32.01 -21.58
C GLU A 377 -2.07 -32.47 -20.12
N VAL A 378 -2.19 -33.79 -19.90
CA VAL A 378 -2.51 -34.37 -18.60
C VAL A 378 -1.43 -35.37 -18.20
N HIS A 379 -0.67 -35.04 -17.15
CA HIS A 379 0.41 -35.87 -16.62
C HIS A 379 -0.12 -36.83 -15.55
N ILE A 380 -0.31 -38.09 -15.95
CA ILE A 380 -0.76 -39.18 -15.10
C ILE A 380 0.41 -39.76 -14.30
N VAL A 381 0.19 -39.99 -13.01
CA VAL A 381 1.22 -40.49 -12.09
C VAL A 381 0.89 -41.90 -11.57
N GLY A 382 1.79 -42.84 -11.83
CA GLY A 382 1.81 -44.18 -11.23
C GLY A 382 0.56 -45.02 -11.50
N GLN A 383 0.07 -45.05 -12.73
CA GLN A 383 -1.17 -45.74 -13.11
C GLN A 383 -0.98 -46.63 -14.34
N ALA A 384 -0.37 -47.80 -14.13
CA ALA A 384 0.01 -48.74 -15.19
C ALA A 384 -1.13 -49.13 -16.14
N ASP A 385 -2.37 -49.16 -15.63
CA ASP A 385 -3.56 -49.56 -16.40
C ASP A 385 -3.95 -48.55 -17.49
N VAL A 386 -3.41 -47.33 -17.46
CA VAL A 386 -3.57 -46.32 -18.53
C VAL A 386 -3.09 -46.83 -19.89
N LYS A 387 -2.13 -47.77 -19.92
CA LYS A 387 -1.68 -48.42 -21.16
C LYS A 387 -2.78 -49.17 -21.94
N ARG A 388 -3.93 -49.43 -21.30
CA ARG A 388 -5.10 -50.08 -21.92
C ARG A 388 -5.97 -49.09 -22.70
N LEU A 389 -5.83 -47.80 -22.42
CA LEU A 389 -6.57 -46.76 -23.12
C LEU A 389 -6.07 -46.61 -24.55
N MET A 390 -6.95 -46.15 -25.43
CA MET A 390 -6.69 -45.94 -26.85
C MET A 390 -7.07 -44.53 -27.25
N LYS A 391 -6.57 -44.09 -28.41
CA LYS A 391 -7.05 -42.89 -29.08
C LYS A 391 -8.58 -42.95 -29.24
N ASP A 392 -9.22 -41.78 -29.10
CA ASP A 392 -10.67 -41.55 -29.12
C ASP A 392 -11.46 -42.12 -27.93
N ASP A 393 -10.79 -42.72 -26.94
CA ASP A 393 -11.45 -43.07 -25.68
C ASP A 393 -11.93 -41.83 -24.93
N ALA A 394 -13.15 -41.91 -24.41
CA ALA A 394 -13.69 -40.94 -23.47
C ALA A 394 -13.35 -41.40 -22.05
N VAL A 395 -12.65 -40.56 -21.30
CA VAL A 395 -12.25 -40.84 -19.92
C VAL A 395 -12.49 -39.63 -19.04
N ARG A 396 -12.60 -39.86 -17.74
CA ARG A 396 -12.57 -38.84 -16.70
C ARG A 396 -11.27 -38.97 -15.92
N PHE A 397 -10.73 -37.85 -15.49
CA PHE A 397 -9.57 -37.84 -14.60
C PHE A 397 -9.79 -36.86 -13.45
N THR A 398 -9.08 -37.09 -12.35
CA THR A 398 -8.84 -36.11 -11.30
C THR A 398 -7.41 -35.60 -11.42
N GLY A 399 -7.18 -34.29 -11.33
CA GLY A 399 -5.84 -33.72 -11.43
C GLY A 399 -5.76 -32.26 -11.03
N THR A 400 -4.55 -31.74 -10.85
CA THR A 400 -4.29 -30.34 -10.48
C THR A 400 -4.02 -29.50 -11.72
N LEU A 401 -4.76 -28.41 -11.90
CA LEU A 401 -4.51 -27.46 -13.00
C LEU A 401 -3.23 -26.68 -12.71
N LYS A 402 -2.20 -26.85 -13.53
CA LYS A 402 -0.84 -26.35 -13.22
C LYS A 402 -0.42 -25.16 -14.06
N ASP A 403 -0.65 -25.22 -15.36
CA ASP A 403 -0.19 -24.20 -16.30
C ASP A 403 -1.21 -23.96 -17.41
N TYR A 404 -1.03 -22.84 -18.10
CA TYR A 404 -1.96 -22.35 -19.10
C TYR A 404 -1.23 -21.55 -20.18
N GLN A 405 -1.45 -21.96 -21.43
CA GLN A 405 -1.03 -21.25 -22.62
C GLN A 405 -2.25 -20.77 -23.41
N GLN A 406 -2.30 -19.49 -23.75
CA GLN A 406 -3.41 -18.91 -24.52
C GLN A 406 -3.37 -19.30 -26.01
N SER A 407 -2.18 -19.40 -26.61
CA SER A 407 -2.02 -19.60 -28.06
C SER A 407 -0.78 -20.46 -28.43
N PRO A 408 -0.95 -21.63 -29.07
CA PRO A 408 -2.22 -22.37 -29.16
C PRO A 408 -2.77 -22.64 -27.75
N PHE A 409 -4.09 -22.68 -27.61
CA PHE A 409 -4.71 -22.87 -26.30
C PHE A 409 -4.37 -24.27 -25.76
N LEU A 410 -3.75 -24.33 -24.59
CA LEU A 410 -3.38 -25.58 -23.93
C LEU A 410 -3.40 -25.39 -22.41
N LEU A 411 -4.09 -26.28 -21.69
CA LEU A 411 -4.01 -26.38 -20.24
C LEU A 411 -3.12 -27.55 -19.84
N THR A 412 -2.24 -27.36 -18.87
CA THR A 412 -1.39 -28.42 -18.34
C THR A 412 -1.88 -28.86 -16.98
N TRP A 413 -2.05 -30.16 -16.81
CA TRP A 413 -2.56 -30.79 -15.60
C TRP A 413 -1.51 -31.74 -15.02
N ASP A 414 -1.23 -31.58 -13.74
CA ASP A 414 -0.26 -32.39 -12.99
C ASP A 414 -0.94 -33.30 -11.96
N ASN A 415 -0.18 -34.29 -11.49
CA ASN A 415 -0.60 -35.24 -10.44
C ASN A 415 -1.93 -35.92 -10.76
N ALA A 416 -2.20 -36.15 -12.05
CA ALA A 416 -3.49 -36.63 -12.48
C ALA A 416 -3.60 -38.16 -12.36
N LYS A 417 -4.85 -38.63 -12.21
CA LYS A 417 -5.22 -40.05 -12.28
C LYS A 417 -6.51 -40.21 -13.08
N VAL A 418 -6.52 -41.15 -14.01
CA VAL A 418 -7.74 -41.55 -14.72
C VAL A 418 -8.66 -42.27 -13.73
N ASN A 419 -9.95 -42.00 -13.81
CA ASN A 419 -10.95 -42.62 -12.96
C ASN A 419 -10.92 -44.15 -13.12
N PRO A 420 -10.92 -44.93 -12.02
CA PRO A 420 -10.82 -46.39 -12.09
C PRO A 420 -11.92 -47.07 -12.94
N GLU A 421 -13.12 -46.48 -12.96
CA GLU A 421 -14.25 -46.97 -13.77
C GLU A 421 -13.95 -46.94 -15.28
N ASP A 422 -13.17 -45.95 -15.72
CA ASP A 422 -12.86 -45.74 -17.13
C ASP A 422 -11.63 -46.57 -17.58
N LEU A 423 -10.99 -47.30 -16.65
CA LEU A 423 -9.86 -48.21 -16.89
C LEU A 423 -10.25 -49.70 -16.93
N GLN A 424 -11.54 -50.01 -16.75
CA GLN A 424 -12.01 -51.39 -16.75
C GLN A 424 -11.95 -51.99 -18.17
N PRO A 425 -11.56 -53.28 -18.30
CA PRO A 425 -11.61 -53.96 -19.59
C PRO A 425 -13.04 -54.00 -20.12
N ALA A 426 -13.22 -53.81 -21.44
CA ALA A 426 -14.53 -53.95 -22.07
C ALA A 426 -15.13 -55.32 -21.72
N PRO A 427 -16.41 -55.41 -21.30
CA PRO A 427 -17.03 -56.69 -21.02
C PRO A 427 -16.93 -57.57 -22.27
N THR A 428 -16.37 -58.77 -22.10
CA THR A 428 -16.09 -59.73 -23.17
C THR A 428 -17.36 -59.99 -23.99
N GLY A 429 -17.40 -59.50 -25.23
CA GLY A 429 -18.39 -59.91 -26.24
C GLY A 429 -19.33 -58.83 -26.83
N GLY A 430 -19.18 -57.54 -26.51
CA GLY A 430 -19.99 -56.48 -27.13
C GLY A 430 -19.16 -55.31 -27.63
N LYS A 431 -19.55 -54.69 -28.76
CA LYS A 431 -19.03 -53.36 -29.17
C LYS A 431 -19.06 -52.43 -27.95
N ARG A 432 -17.98 -51.64 -27.76
CA ARG A 432 -17.89 -50.59 -26.73
C ARG A 432 -19.23 -49.85 -26.65
N PRO A 433 -19.86 -49.71 -25.47
CA PRO A 433 -21.14 -49.04 -25.35
C PRO A 433 -21.01 -47.61 -25.87
N ALA A 434 -21.96 -47.20 -26.71
CA ALA A 434 -22.05 -45.83 -27.15
C ALA A 434 -22.22 -44.90 -25.94
N ARG A 435 -21.60 -43.72 -26.05
CA ARG A 435 -21.72 -42.51 -25.21
C ARG A 435 -22.87 -42.61 -24.19
N PRO A 436 -22.61 -42.57 -22.86
CA PRO A 436 -23.69 -42.48 -21.88
C PRO A 436 -24.53 -41.24 -22.19
N ALA A 437 -25.82 -41.44 -22.43
CA ALA A 437 -26.76 -40.33 -22.54
C ALA A 437 -26.74 -39.53 -21.23
N ALA A 438 -26.79 -38.20 -21.35
CA ALA A 438 -26.87 -37.30 -20.21
C ALA A 438 -27.97 -37.75 -19.23
N PRO A 439 -27.77 -37.66 -17.91
CA PRO A 439 -28.79 -38.02 -16.94
C PRO A 439 -30.05 -37.19 -17.21
N LYS A 440 -31.18 -37.88 -17.42
CA LYS A 440 -32.49 -37.22 -17.49
C LYS A 440 -32.73 -36.47 -16.19
N ARG A 441 -33.01 -35.18 -16.28
CA ARG A 441 -33.52 -34.38 -15.15
C ARG A 441 -34.77 -35.08 -14.57
N PRO A 442 -34.87 -35.31 -13.25
CA PRO A 442 -36.16 -35.50 -12.60
C PRO A 442 -36.98 -34.22 -12.80
N GLY A 443 -38.22 -34.38 -13.27
CA GLY A 443 -39.05 -33.27 -13.73
C GLY A 443 -39.61 -32.37 -12.63
N ALA A 444 -40.00 -31.18 -13.10
CA ALA A 444 -40.76 -30.10 -12.45
C ALA A 444 -40.04 -29.31 -11.35
#